data_AF-A0A9D5M5Y7-F1
#
_entry.id   AF-A0A9D5M5Y7-F1
#
_cell.length_a   1.000
_cell.length_b   1.000
_cell.length_c   1.000
_cell.angle_alpha   90.00
_cell.angle_beta   90.00
_cell.angle_gamma   90.00
#
_symmetry.space_group_name_H-M   'P 1'
#
loop_
_entity.id
_entity.type
_entity.pdbx_description
1 polymer ?
#
loop_
_entity_poly.entity_id
_entity_poly.type
_entity_poly.pdbx_seq_one_letter_code
_entity_poly.pdbx_strand_id
1 'polypeptide(L)'
;MNSNNLRELLLEKVYKEQSDFIETLKLQPPEKIIDSSYEKVMRDDILMTFEDDYLSDEQVMELLKLDYPLSACYNEWMDTDYSHMEMLRDTIDDYTKRLVDENKQESEKTQKKKYEPER
;
A
#
# COMPACT_ATOMS: atom_id res chain seq x y z
N MET A 1 -21.23 2.36 -25.99
CA MET A 1 -21.25 2.13 -24.53
C MET A 1 -21.10 3.50 -23.89
N ASN A 2 -21.84 3.80 -22.82
CA ASN A 2 -21.67 5.06 -22.09
C ASN A 2 -20.47 4.91 -21.13
N SER A 3 -19.71 5.97 -20.88
CA SER A 3 -18.54 5.97 -19.97
C SER A 3 -18.82 5.27 -18.62
N ASN A 4 -19.95 5.58 -17.97
CA ASN A 4 -20.38 4.93 -16.72
C ASN A 4 -20.48 3.40 -16.82
N ASN A 5 -20.91 2.87 -17.96
CA ASN A 5 -21.04 1.42 -18.18
C ASN A 5 -19.68 0.74 -18.30
N LEU A 6 -18.67 1.41 -18.89
CA LEU A 6 -17.32 0.86 -19.01
C LEU A 6 -16.64 0.72 -17.65
N ARG A 7 -16.83 1.69 -16.76
CA ARG A 7 -16.29 1.65 -15.40
C ARG A 7 -16.94 0.56 -14.56
N GLU A 8 -18.27 0.45 -14.61
CA GLU A 8 -19.01 -0.63 -13.93
C GLU A 8 -18.50 -2.00 -14.37
N LEU A 9 -18.29 -2.21 -15.67
CA LEU A 9 -17.73 -3.45 -16.21
C LEU A 9 -16.31 -3.74 -15.71
N LEU A 10 -15.45 -2.71 -15.64
CA LEU A 10 -14.09 -2.87 -15.12
C LEU A 10 -14.13 -3.26 -13.65
N LEU A 11 -14.93 -2.55 -12.85
CA LEU A 11 -15.10 -2.83 -11.43
C LEU A 11 -15.59 -4.26 -11.20
N GLU A 12 -16.68 -4.68 -11.85
CA GLU A 12 -17.19 -6.05 -11.75
C GLU A 12 -16.10 -7.10 -12.05
N LYS A 13 -15.30 -6.85 -13.09
CA LYS A 13 -14.21 -7.74 -13.50
C LYS A 13 -13.09 -7.81 -12.47
N VAL A 14 -12.59 -6.68 -11.96
CA VAL A 14 -11.51 -6.67 -10.96
C VAL A 14 -11.97 -7.17 -9.59
N TYR A 15 -13.23 -6.91 -9.21
CA TYR A 15 -13.83 -7.46 -8.00
C TYR A 15 -13.91 -8.99 -8.07
N LYS A 16 -14.37 -9.52 -9.20
CA LYS A 16 -14.39 -10.97 -9.43
C LYS A 16 -12.98 -11.56 -9.38
N GLU A 17 -12.03 -10.92 -10.08
CA GLU A 17 -10.63 -11.36 -10.09
C GLU A 17 -10.04 -11.43 -8.66
N GLN A 18 -10.26 -10.39 -7.86
CA GLN A 18 -9.76 -10.34 -6.49
C GLN A 18 -10.43 -11.40 -5.59
N SER A 19 -11.74 -11.60 -5.75
CA SER A 19 -12.44 -12.67 -5.02
C SER A 19 -11.89 -14.06 -5.39
N ASP A 20 -11.66 -14.34 -6.67
CA ASP A 20 -11.12 -15.62 -7.13
C ASP A 20 -9.69 -15.83 -6.59
N PHE A 21 -8.86 -14.78 -6.57
CA PHE A 21 -7.52 -14.79 -5.97
C PHE A 21 -7.57 -15.12 -4.47
N ILE A 22 -8.44 -14.45 -3.71
CA ILE A 22 -8.60 -14.69 -2.27
C ILE A 22 -9.09 -16.11 -1.99
N GLU A 23 -10.09 -16.61 -2.73
CA GLU A 23 -10.58 -17.99 -2.56
C GLU A 23 -9.49 -19.01 -2.87
N THR A 24 -8.68 -18.78 -3.90
CA THR A 24 -7.52 -19.63 -4.20
C THR A 24 -6.47 -19.57 -3.10
N LEU A 25 -6.20 -18.37 -2.56
CA LEU A 25 -5.20 -18.16 -1.51
C LEU A 25 -5.60 -18.82 -0.19
N LYS A 26 -6.89 -18.83 0.15
CA LYS A 26 -7.42 -19.52 1.35
C LYS A 26 -7.16 -21.03 1.36
N LEU A 27 -6.90 -21.63 0.19
CA LEU A 27 -6.60 -23.06 0.05
C LEU A 27 -5.10 -23.37 0.17
N GLN A 28 -4.24 -22.34 0.26
CA GLN A 28 -2.79 -22.48 0.33
C GLN A 28 -2.30 -22.74 1.77
N PRO A 29 -1.09 -23.30 1.96
CA PRO A 29 -0.50 -23.42 3.29
C PRO A 29 -0.19 -22.03 3.90
N PRO A 30 -0.11 -21.91 5.24
CA PRO A 30 0.14 -20.65 5.92
C PRO A 30 1.34 -19.86 5.39
N GLU A 31 2.44 -20.54 5.06
CA GLU A 31 3.65 -19.91 4.52
C GLU A 31 3.36 -19.19 3.20
N LYS A 32 2.56 -19.80 2.33
CA LYS A 32 2.18 -19.19 1.06
C LYS A 32 1.18 -18.04 1.23
N ILE A 33 0.30 -18.13 2.21
CA ILE A 33 -0.60 -17.02 2.58
C ILE A 33 0.22 -15.81 3.06
N ILE A 34 1.26 -16.05 3.86
CA ILE A 34 2.17 -15.00 4.34
C ILE A 34 2.95 -14.39 3.17
N ASP A 35 3.53 -15.22 2.30
CA ASP A 35 4.27 -14.77 1.11
C ASP A 35 3.40 -13.86 0.21
N SER A 36 2.12 -14.17 0.06
CA SER A 36 1.18 -13.41 -0.79
C SER A 36 0.45 -12.28 -0.05
N SER A 37 0.76 -12.02 1.22
CA SER A 37 0.05 -11.00 2.01
C SER A 37 0.20 -9.59 1.43
N TYR A 38 1.41 -9.24 0.96
CA TYR A 38 1.68 -7.97 0.31
C TYR A 38 0.89 -7.82 -0.99
N GLU A 39 0.93 -8.83 -1.87
CA GLU A 39 0.12 -8.85 -3.10
C GLU A 39 -1.36 -8.66 -2.80
N LYS A 40 -1.90 -9.39 -1.80
CA LYS A 40 -3.30 -9.27 -1.41
C LYS A 40 -3.69 -7.85 -0.99
N VAL A 41 -2.83 -7.14 -0.26
CA VAL A 41 -3.10 -5.77 0.19
C VAL A 41 -3.01 -4.81 -1.00
N MET A 42 -1.93 -4.87 -1.79
CA MET A 42 -1.76 -3.97 -2.94
C MET A 42 -2.83 -4.16 -4.00
N ARG A 43 -3.30 -5.39 -4.24
CA ARG A 43 -4.43 -5.63 -5.14
C ARG A 43 -5.73 -4.99 -4.64
N ASP A 44 -6.00 -4.99 -3.34
CA ASP A 44 -7.16 -4.28 -2.80
C ASP A 44 -7.01 -2.76 -2.98
N ASP A 45 -5.83 -2.20 -2.70
CA ASP A 45 -5.56 -0.77 -2.84
C ASP A 45 -5.67 -0.32 -4.31
N ILE A 46 -5.10 -1.07 -5.25
CA ILE A 46 -5.24 -0.81 -6.70
C ILE A 46 -6.70 -0.87 -7.11
N LEU A 47 -7.45 -1.87 -6.65
CA LEU A 47 -8.88 -1.98 -6.93
C LEU A 47 -9.63 -0.76 -6.43
N MET A 48 -9.34 -0.30 -5.20
CA MET A 48 -9.94 0.92 -4.65
C MET A 48 -9.64 2.15 -5.51
N THR A 49 -8.45 2.24 -6.12
CA THR A 49 -8.19 3.35 -7.07
C THR A 49 -9.15 3.34 -8.24
N PHE A 50 -9.55 2.16 -8.77
CA PHE A 50 -10.46 2.09 -9.92
C PHE A 50 -11.89 2.58 -9.63
N GLU A 51 -12.24 2.76 -8.35
CA GLU A 51 -13.50 3.40 -7.94
C GLU A 51 -13.49 4.91 -8.21
N ASP A 52 -12.30 5.52 -8.27
CA ASP A 52 -12.13 6.93 -8.58
C ASP A 52 -12.17 7.19 -10.09
N ASP A 53 -12.72 8.36 -10.47
CA ASP A 53 -12.91 8.79 -11.86
C ASP A 53 -11.65 9.46 -12.44
N TYR A 54 -10.50 8.76 -12.42
CA TYR A 54 -9.22 9.32 -12.89
C TYR A 54 -8.71 8.75 -14.23
N LEU A 55 -9.20 7.58 -14.65
CA LEU A 55 -8.84 6.95 -15.92
C LEU A 55 -9.69 7.47 -17.07
N SER A 56 -9.16 7.60 -18.29
CA SER A 56 -9.98 7.85 -19.48
C SER A 56 -10.76 6.61 -19.92
N ASP A 57 -11.83 6.78 -20.70
CA ASP A 57 -12.57 5.68 -21.31
C ASP A 57 -11.65 4.77 -22.15
N GLU A 58 -10.67 5.35 -22.86
CA GLU A 58 -9.67 4.61 -23.60
C GLU A 58 -8.80 3.72 -22.70
N GLN A 59 -8.33 4.25 -21.56
CA GLN A 59 -7.57 3.47 -20.59
C GLN A 59 -8.40 2.34 -19.97
N VAL A 60 -9.66 2.61 -19.62
CA VAL A 60 -10.59 1.59 -19.10
C VAL A 60 -10.81 0.48 -20.14
N MET A 61 -10.96 0.84 -21.42
CA MET A 61 -11.08 -0.15 -22.50
C MET A 61 -9.83 -1.02 -22.66
N GLU A 62 -8.62 -0.48 -22.53
CA GLU A 62 -7.40 -1.31 -22.57
C GLU A 62 -7.33 -2.28 -21.38
N LEU A 63 -7.69 -1.82 -20.17
CA LEU A 63 -7.75 -2.70 -18.99
C LEU A 63 -8.78 -3.82 -19.15
N LEU A 64 -9.95 -3.51 -19.74
CA LEU A 64 -11.00 -4.49 -19.99
C LEU A 64 -10.60 -5.60 -20.97
N LYS A 65 -9.61 -5.35 -21.85
CA LYS A 65 -9.08 -6.37 -22.78
C LYS A 65 -8.17 -7.38 -22.09
N LEU A 66 -7.64 -7.07 -20.91
CA LEU A 66 -6.78 -7.97 -20.15
C LEU A 66 -7.62 -9.08 -19.52
N ASP A 67 -7.07 -10.29 -19.45
CA ASP A 67 -7.72 -11.40 -18.74
C ASP A 67 -7.77 -11.11 -17.23
N TYR A 68 -6.65 -10.61 -16.69
CA TYR A 68 -6.40 -10.35 -15.27
C TYR A 68 -5.86 -8.92 -15.05
N PRO A 69 -6.69 -7.87 -15.24
CA PRO A 69 -6.28 -6.47 -15.11
C PRO A 69 -5.67 -6.14 -13.75
N LEU A 70 -6.20 -6.70 -12.65
CA LEU A 70 -5.70 -6.39 -11.31
C LEU A 70 -4.30 -6.97 -11.09
N SER A 71 -4.09 -8.21 -11.53
CA SER A 71 -2.78 -8.86 -11.53
C SER A 71 -1.77 -8.11 -12.40
N ALA A 72 -2.18 -7.65 -13.59
CA ALA A 72 -1.31 -6.90 -14.48
C ALA A 72 -0.84 -5.58 -13.85
N CYS A 73 -1.77 -4.82 -13.26
CA CYS A 73 -1.43 -3.58 -12.55
C CYS A 73 -0.54 -3.84 -11.32
N TYR A 74 -0.78 -4.93 -10.57
CA TYR A 74 0.08 -5.31 -9.46
C TYR A 74 1.52 -5.63 -9.93
N ASN A 75 1.68 -6.35 -11.04
CA ASN A 75 3.01 -6.65 -11.59
C ASN A 75 3.75 -5.38 -12.04
N GLU A 76 3.05 -4.45 -12.70
CA GLU A 76 3.63 -3.16 -13.08
C GLU A 76 4.01 -2.33 -11.84
N TRP A 77 3.20 -2.39 -10.78
CA TRP A 77 3.52 -1.78 -9.49
C TRP A 77 4.80 -2.38 -8.88
N MET A 78 4.96 -3.71 -8.91
CA MET A 78 6.15 -4.37 -8.37
C MET A 78 7.45 -3.91 -9.04
N ASP A 79 7.40 -3.60 -10.33
CA ASP A 79 8.56 -3.07 -11.07
C ASP A 79 8.86 -1.59 -10.72
N THR A 80 7.91 -0.88 -10.10
CA THR A 80 7.99 0.56 -9.78
C THR A 80 7.93 0.88 -8.27
N ASP A 81 7.84 -0.14 -7.40
CA ASP A 81 7.67 -0.06 -5.93
C ASP A 81 8.85 0.59 -5.17
N TYR A 82 9.91 0.99 -5.86
CA TYR A 82 11.04 1.72 -5.25
C TYR A 82 10.59 2.95 -4.45
N SER A 83 9.55 3.64 -4.92
CA SER A 83 8.98 4.81 -4.24
C SER A 83 8.38 4.49 -2.86
N HIS A 84 7.75 3.32 -2.70
CA HIS A 84 7.16 2.92 -1.43
C HIS A 84 8.23 2.65 -0.36
N MET A 85 9.30 1.97 -0.76
CA MET A 85 10.43 1.70 0.13
C MET A 85 11.18 2.97 0.53
N GLU A 86 11.22 3.99 -0.33
CA GLU A 86 11.74 5.32 0.04
C GLU A 86 10.86 5.99 1.09
N MET A 87 9.54 6.02 0.91
CA MET A 87 8.62 6.58 1.92
C MET A 87 8.73 5.88 3.28
N LEU A 88 8.91 4.55 3.29
CA LEU A 88 9.15 3.80 4.52
C LEU A 88 10.48 4.18 5.18
N ARG A 89 11.54 4.36 4.39
CA ARG A 89 12.85 4.81 4.90
C ARG A 89 12.76 6.20 5.51
N ASP A 90 12.10 7.13 4.83
CA ASP A 90 11.89 8.49 5.33
C ASP A 90 11.11 8.49 6.64
N THR A 91 10.07 7.66 6.73
CA THR A 91 9.28 7.49 7.96
C THR A 91 10.15 7.01 9.13
N ILE A 92 11.03 6.03 8.89
CA ILE A 92 11.95 5.50 9.91
C ILE A 92 12.99 6.55 10.29
N ASP A 93 13.57 7.24 9.32
CA ASP A 93 14.56 8.29 9.54
C ASP A 93 13.98 9.44 10.38
N ASP A 94 12.79 9.93 10.03
CA ASP A 94 12.10 10.98 10.79
C ASP A 94 11.73 10.52 12.20
N TYR A 95 11.26 9.28 12.36
CA TYR A 95 10.96 8.74 13.68
C TYR A 95 12.22 8.63 14.55
N THR A 96 13.31 8.10 14.00
CA THR A 96 14.56 7.91 14.74
C THR A 96 15.23 9.24 15.08
N LYS A 97 15.19 10.25 14.20
CA LYS A 97 15.62 11.62 14.52
C LYS A 97 14.86 12.19 15.72
N ARG A 98 13.53 12.05 15.73
CA ARG A 98 12.70 12.49 16.87
C ARG A 98 13.09 11.79 18.17
N LEU A 99 13.27 10.47 18.15
CA LEU A 99 13.72 9.71 19.32
C LEU A 99 15.08 10.18 19.84
N VAL A 100 16.02 10.50 18.95
CA VAL A 100 17.34 11.02 19.34
C VAL A 100 17.21 12.37 20.03
N ASP A 101 16.38 13.26 19.51
CA ASP A 101 16.20 14.60 20.07
C ASP A 101 15.48 14.56 21.43
N GLU A 102 14.46 13.73 21.58
CA GLU A 102 13.77 13.50 22.86
C GLU A 102 14.73 12.98 23.94
N ASN A 103 15.55 11.99 23.61
CA ASN A 103 16.54 11.43 24.53
C ASN A 103 17.62 12.45 24.94
N LYS A 104 18.09 13.28 24.01
CA LYS A 104 19.03 14.37 24.32
C LYS A 104 18.41 15.36 25.30
N GLN A 105 17.19 15.82 25.04
CA GLN A 105 16.48 16.76 25.92
C GLN A 105 16.25 16.18 27.32
N GLU A 106 15.91 14.90 27.42
CA GLU A 106 15.72 14.22 28.71
C GLU A 106 17.04 14.09 29.49
N SER A 107 18.13 13.75 28.80
CA SER A 107 19.47 13.67 29.40
C SER A 107 19.93 15.03 29.95
N GLU A 108 19.68 16.12 29.22
CA GLU A 108 20.00 17.49 29.65
C GLU A 108 19.16 17.95 30.83
N LYS A 109 17.85 17.65 30.83
CA LYS A 109 16.95 17.95 31.96
C LYS A 109 17.38 17.19 33.22
N THR A 110 17.75 15.92 33.08
CA THR A 110 18.21 15.08 34.19
C THR A 110 19.54 15.57 34.75
N GLN A 111 20.48 15.98 33.89
CA GLN A 111 21.72 16.61 34.33
C GLN A 111 21.46 17.91 35.08
N LYS A 112 20.63 18.82 34.55
CA LYS A 112 20.29 20.10 35.21
C LYS A 112 19.68 19.91 36.61
N LYS A 113 18.74 18.98 36.78
CA LYS A 113 18.14 18.65 38.09
C LYS A 113 19.15 18.10 39.08
N LYS A 114 20.16 17.34 38.63
CA LYS A 114 21.21 16.79 39.51
C LYS A 114 22.14 17.88 40.07
N TYR A 115 22.25 19.03 39.42
CA TYR A 115 23.12 20.13 39.83
C TYR A 115 22.37 21.31 40.48
N GLU A 116 21.05 21.24 40.67
CA GLU A 116 20.31 22.21 41.48
C GLU A 116 20.47 21.88 42.98
N PRO A 117 21.05 22.78 43.81
CA PRO A 117 21.18 22.54 45.23
C PRO A 117 19.80 22.58 45.91
N GLU A 118 19.50 21.58 46.74
CA GLU A 118 18.32 21.59 47.61
C GLU A 118 18.36 22.85 48.51
N ARG A 119 17.34 23.70 48.37
CA ARG A 119 17.15 24.90 49.20
C ARG A 119 16.37 24.59 50.47
#